data_AF-A0A7M2X2N4-F1
#
_entry.id   AF-A0A7M2X2N4-F1
#
_cell.length_a   1.000
_cell.length_b   1.000
_cell.length_c   1.000
_cell.angle_alpha   90.00
_cell.angle_beta   90.00
_cell.angle_gamma   90.00
#
_symmetry.space_group_name_H-M   'P 1'
#
loop_
_entity.id
_entity.type
_entity.pdbx_description
1 polymer ?
#
loop_
_entity_poly.entity_id
_entity_poly.type
_entity_poly.pdbx_seq_one_letter_code
_entity_poly.pdbx_strand_id
1 'polypeptide(L)'
;MKVLKARVPAYDADELLAALSERQFIRPHSSIGVALAELATRYSFCDLIPGRALAWLELDGSVAIGRLRRSELSQLSRCIHRFWRQTLHRQSASDVSPVPAV
;
A
#
# COMPACT_ATOMS: atom_id res chain seq x y z
N MET A 1 16.34 0.66 28.38
CA MET A 1 15.99 -0.10 27.15
C MET A 1 15.59 0.91 26.09
N LYS A 2 16.38 1.09 25.02
CA LYS A 2 16.10 2.07 23.96
C LYS A 2 15.04 1.48 23.03
N VAL A 3 13.85 2.10 22.99
CA VAL A 3 12.82 1.75 22.01
C VAL A 3 13.37 2.15 20.64
N LEU A 4 13.79 1.16 19.86
CA LEU A 4 14.13 1.37 18.45
C LEU A 4 12.83 1.71 17.74
N LYS A 5 12.57 3.02 17.61
CA LYS A 5 11.53 3.56 16.75
C LYS A 5 11.90 3.17 15.33
N ALA A 6 11.47 1.98 14.91
CA ALA A 6 11.68 1.50 13.56
C ALA A 6 11.07 2.54 12.62
N ARG A 7 11.92 3.35 11.98
CA ARG A 7 11.51 4.18 10.86
C ARG A 7 11.20 3.21 9.73
N VAL A 8 9.95 2.75 9.67
CA VAL A 8 9.45 2.09 8.48
C VAL A 8 9.73 3.07 7.33
N PRO A 9 10.49 2.68 6.30
CA PRO A 9 10.81 3.57 5.20
C PRO A 9 9.50 4.08 4.61
N ALA A 10 9.31 5.40 4.69
CA ALA A 10 8.14 6.13 4.21
C ALA A 10 8.14 6.13 2.67
N TYR A 11 7.71 5.07 2.01
CA TYR A 11 7.58 5.08 0.55
C TYR A 11 6.48 6.05 0.12
N ASP A 12 6.80 6.89 -0.86
CA ASP A 12 5.88 7.91 -1.34
C ASP A 12 4.89 7.32 -2.37
N ALA A 13 3.72 7.95 -2.50
CA ALA A 13 2.72 7.58 -3.48
C ALA A 13 3.25 7.65 -4.92
N ASP A 14 4.22 8.54 -5.19
CA ASP A 14 4.85 8.70 -6.49
C ASP A 14 5.85 7.58 -6.80
N GLU A 15 6.58 7.08 -5.80
CA GLU A 15 7.44 5.91 -5.96
C GLU A 15 6.62 4.64 -6.26
N LEU A 16 5.49 4.47 -5.55
CA LEU A 16 4.58 3.37 -5.80
C LEU A 16 3.95 3.48 -7.20
N LEU A 17 3.58 4.69 -7.65
CA LEU A 17 3.09 4.92 -9.00
C LEU A 17 4.15 4.58 -10.06
N ALA A 18 5.39 4.98 -9.83
CA ALA A 18 6.50 4.66 -10.73
C ALA A 18 6.70 3.14 -10.83
N ALA A 19 6.69 2.42 -9.71
CA ALA A 19 6.83 0.96 -9.68
C ALA A 19 5.68 0.22 -10.37
N LEU A 20 4.44 0.69 -10.19
CA LEU A 20 3.28 0.16 -10.91
C LEU A 20 3.34 0.44 -12.40
N SER A 21 3.78 1.64 -12.80
CA SER A 21 3.96 2.02 -14.21
C SER A 21 5.06 1.18 -14.87
N GLU A 22 6.16 0.92 -14.16
CA GLU A 22 7.22 0.02 -14.62
C GLU A 22 6.67 -1.40 -14.82
N ARG A 23 5.92 -1.95 -13.85
CA ARG A 23 5.25 -3.25 -14.02
C ARG A 23 4.31 -3.27 -15.21
N GLN A 24 3.56 -2.18 -15.42
CA GLN A 24 2.65 -2.06 -16.55
C GLN A 24 3.40 -2.19 -17.88
N PHE A 25 4.59 -1.60 -17.98
CA PHE A 25 5.42 -1.67 -19.18
C PHE A 25 6.08 -3.05 -19.36
N ILE A 26 6.65 -3.62 -18.29
CA ILE A 26 7.43 -4.87 -18.36
C ILE A 26 6.53 -6.11 -18.42
N ARG A 27 5.42 -6.12 -17.66
CA ARG A 27 4.50 -7.26 -17.52
C ARG A 27 3.04 -6.83 -17.60
N PRO A 28 2.58 -6.29 -18.75
CA PRO A 28 1.23 -5.74 -18.90
C PRO A 28 0.11 -6.76 -18.65
N HIS A 29 0.37 -8.05 -18.83
CA HIS A 29 -0.61 -9.12 -18.68
C HIS A 29 -0.73 -9.65 -17.23
N SER A 30 0.17 -9.25 -16.34
CA SER A 30 0.06 -9.63 -14.92
C SER A 30 -1.17 -8.97 -14.31
N SER A 31 -1.87 -9.67 -13.42
CA SER A 31 -2.99 -9.06 -12.70
C SER A 31 -2.48 -7.98 -11.74
N ILE A 32 -3.29 -6.94 -11.52
CA ILE A 32 -2.94 -5.88 -10.57
C ILE A 32 -2.76 -6.44 -9.15
N GLY A 33 -3.51 -7.47 -8.76
CA GLY A 33 -3.34 -8.15 -7.48
C GLY A 33 -1.96 -8.80 -7.32
N VAL A 34 -1.47 -9.50 -8.35
CA VAL A 34 -0.13 -10.10 -8.33
C VAL A 34 0.94 -9.01 -8.31
N ALA A 35 0.80 -7.96 -9.13
CA ALA A 35 1.73 -6.84 -9.14
C ALA A 35 1.81 -6.16 -7.77
N LEU A 36 0.68 -5.94 -7.10
CA LEU A 36 0.65 -5.35 -5.76
C LEU A 36 1.25 -6.25 -4.69
N ALA A 37 1.07 -7.58 -4.77
CA ALA A 37 1.70 -8.53 -3.84
C ALA A 37 3.24 -8.55 -3.97
N GLU A 38 3.76 -8.50 -5.20
CA GLU A 38 5.20 -8.35 -5.43
C GLU A 38 5.74 -7.02 -4.85
N LEU A 39 4.99 -5.93 -5.04
CA LEU A 39 5.35 -4.62 -4.50
C LEU A 39 5.24 -4.58 -2.98
N ALA A 40 4.26 -5.25 -2.38
CA ALA A 40 4.12 -5.39 -0.93
C ALA A 40 5.34 -6.07 -0.32
N THR A 41 5.83 -7.13 -0.97
CA THR A 41 7.06 -7.82 -0.57
C THR A 41 8.29 -6.91 -0.72
N ARG A 42 8.39 -6.16 -1.83
CA ARG A 42 9.52 -5.27 -2.10
C ARG A 42 9.60 -4.07 -1.15
N TYR A 43 8.45 -3.53 -0.76
CA TYR A 43 8.32 -2.32 0.04
C TYR A 43 7.90 -2.61 1.50
N SER A 44 7.81 -3.88 1.88
CA SER A 44 7.46 -4.33 3.24
C SER A 44 6.20 -3.66 3.81
N PHE A 45 5.20 -3.35 2.98
CA PHE A 45 3.91 -2.85 3.46
C PHE A 45 2.91 -4.01 3.61
N CYS A 46 1.93 -3.85 4.51
CA CYS A 46 0.97 -4.90 4.86
C CYS A 46 0.09 -5.32 3.67
N ASP A 47 -0.01 -6.64 3.44
CA ASP A 47 -0.79 -7.26 2.35
C ASP A 47 -2.29 -6.89 2.35
N LEU A 48 -2.81 -6.46 3.50
CA LEU A 48 -4.20 -6.03 3.64
C LEU A 48 -4.47 -4.66 2.97
N ILE A 49 -3.44 -3.82 2.84
CA ILE A 49 -3.59 -2.45 2.33
C ILE A 49 -3.94 -2.43 0.83
N PRO A 50 -3.25 -3.17 -0.05
CA PRO A 50 -3.65 -3.33 -1.45
C PRO A 50 -5.09 -3.78 -1.64
N GLY A 51 -5.50 -4.83 -0.93
CA GLY A 51 -6.86 -5.37 -1.03
C GLY A 51 -7.91 -4.32 -0.66
N ARG A 52 -7.65 -3.56 0.42
CA ARG A 52 -8.51 -2.45 0.83
C ARG A 52 -8.56 -1.33 -0.20
N ALA A 53 -7.44 -0.98 -0.81
CA ALA A 53 -7.37 0.05 -1.85
C ALA A 53 -8.10 -0.34 -3.13
N LEU A 54 -7.95 -1.60 -3.56
CA LEU A 54 -8.69 -2.15 -4.69
C LEU A 54 -10.21 -2.13 -4.43
N ALA A 55 -10.63 -2.61 -3.25
CA ALA A 55 -12.04 -2.59 -2.87
C ALA A 55 -12.60 -1.16 -2.78
N TRP A 56 -11.83 -0.21 -2.24
CA TRP A 56 -12.24 1.19 -2.14
C TRP A 56 -12.42 1.87 -3.50
N LEU A 57 -11.61 1.49 -4.49
CA LEU A 57 -11.68 2.01 -5.85
C LEU A 57 -12.57 1.15 -6.77
N GLU A 58 -13.23 0.13 -6.23
CA GLU A 58 -14.04 -0.83 -6.99
C GLU A 58 -13.26 -1.46 -8.17
N LEU A 59 -11.95 -1.65 -8.00
CA LEU A 59 -11.08 -2.27 -8.99
C LEU A 59 -11.02 -3.78 -8.77
N ASP A 60 -11.21 -4.53 -9.84
CA ASP A 60 -11.01 -5.98 -9.83
C ASP A 60 -9.51 -6.32 -9.84
N GLY A 61 -9.07 -6.98 -8.76
CA GLY A 61 -7.69 -7.42 -8.59
C GLY A 61 -7.19 -8.42 -9.64
N SER A 62 -8.10 -9.08 -10.36
CA SER A 62 -7.78 -10.02 -11.45
C SER A 62 -7.47 -9.32 -12.78
N VAL A 63 -7.82 -8.04 -12.92
CA VAL A 63 -7.60 -7.27 -14.15
C VAL A 63 -6.11 -7.12 -14.42
N ALA A 64 -5.74 -7.35 -15.68
CA ALA A 64 -4.39 -7.13 -16.15
C ALA A 64 -3.96 -5.66 -15.96
N ILE A 65 -2.80 -5.43 -15.35
CA ILE A 65 -2.28 -4.08 -15.05
C ILE A 65 -2.15 -3.22 -16.31
N GLY A 66 -1.89 -3.83 -17.48
CA GLY A 66 -1.85 -3.17 -18.78
C GLY A 66 -3.17 -2.53 -19.22
N ARG A 67 -4.31 -2.92 -18.63
CA ARG A 67 -5.62 -2.33 -18.92
C ARG A 67 -5.94 -1.11 -18.07
N LEU A 68 -5.22 -0.89 -16.97
CA LEU A 68 -5.44 0.25 -16.10
C LEU A 68 -4.90 1.52 -16.74
N ARG A 69 -5.69 2.59 -16.69
CA ARG A 69 -5.28 3.92 -17.13
C ARG A 69 -4.30 4.52 -16.12
N ARG A 70 -3.47 5.46 -16.59
CA ARG A 70 -2.55 6.21 -15.71
C ARG A 70 -3.27 6.90 -14.55
N SER A 71 -4.49 7.38 -14.76
CA SER A 71 -5.32 7.98 -13.71
C SER A 71 -5.72 6.96 -12.62
N GLU A 72 -6.07 5.74 -13.01
CA GLU A 72 -6.45 4.66 -12.08
C GLU A 72 -5.23 4.21 -11.27
N LEU A 73 -4.07 4.04 -11.92
CA LEU A 73 -2.81 3.74 -11.23
C LEU A 73 -2.42 4.85 -10.23
N SER A 74 -2.60 6.12 -10.61
CA SER A 74 -2.32 7.26 -9.72
C SER A 74 -3.29 7.34 -8.54
N GLN A 75 -4.58 7.04 -8.76
CA GLN A 75 -5.57 6.96 -7.68
C GLN A 75 -5.26 5.80 -6.73
N LEU A 76 -4.91 4.63 -7.27
CA LEU A 76 -4.54 3.45 -6.51
C LEU A 76 -3.30 3.70 -5.64
N SER A 77 -2.24 4.30 -6.20
CA SER A 77 -1.02 4.58 -5.44
C SER A 77 -1.27 5.53 -4.28
N ARG A 78 -2.03 6.60 -4.51
CA ARG A 78 -2.44 7.56 -3.46
C ARG A 78 -3.32 6.93 -2.40
N CYS A 79 -4.23 6.04 -2.80
CA CYS A 79 -5.13 5.34 -1.89
C CYS A 79 -4.36 4.39 -0.96
N ILE A 80 -3.45 3.58 -1.51
CA ILE A 80 -2.56 2.70 -0.76
C ILE A 80 -1.71 3.51 0.23
N HIS A 81 -1.06 4.58 -0.24
CA HIS A 81 -0.26 5.45 0.62
C HIS A 81 -1.09 6.07 1.76
N ARG A 82 -2.32 6.54 1.47
CA ARG A 82 -3.23 7.07 2.48
C ARG A 82 -3.58 6.04 3.55
N PHE A 83 -3.99 4.83 3.15
CA PHE A 83 -4.37 3.77 4.09
C PHE A 83 -3.19 3.28 4.91
N TRP A 84 -2.01 3.22 4.32
CA TRP A 84 -0.80 2.91 5.05
C TRP A 84 -0.48 3.95 6.12
N ARG A 85 -0.49 5.25 5.78
CA ARG A 85 -0.29 6.33 6.76
C ARG A 85 -1.30 6.28 7.91
N GLN A 86 -2.57 6.00 7.60
CA GLN A 86 -3.61 5.83 8.62
C GLN A 86 -3.31 4.64 9.54
N THR A 87 -2.80 3.54 8.98
CA THR A 87 -2.46 2.34 9.75
C THR A 87 -1.28 2.61 10.69
N LEU A 88 -0.25 3.32 10.23
CA LEU A 88 0.88 3.74 11.07
C LEU A 88 0.41 4.64 12.22
N HIS A 89 -0.44 5.64 11.94
CA HIS A 89 -0.99 6.51 12.99
C HIS A 89 -1.84 5.74 14.01
N ARG A 90 -2.64 4.76 13.55
CA ARG A 90 -3.46 3.94 14.43
C ARG A 90 -2.63 3.00 15.32
N GLN A 91 -1.53 2.45 14.80
CA GLN A 91 -0.58 1.67 15.59
C GLN A 91 0.06 2.52 16.68
N SER A 92 0.49 3.74 16.36
CA SER A 92 1.05 4.65 17.38
C SER A 92 0.03 5.05 18.46
N ALA A 93 -1.26 5.06 18.16
CA ALA A 93 -2.32 5.38 19.12
C ALA A 93 -2.76 4.19 19.99
N SER A 94 -2.52 2.95 19.54
CA SER A 94 -2.86 1.74 20.29
C SER A 94 -1.76 1.28 21.26
N ASP A 95 -0.56 1.85 21.16
CA ASP A 95 0.55 1.65 22.09
C ASP A 95 0.46 2.52 23.36
N VAL A 96 -0.60 3.34 23.48
CA VAL A 96 -0.90 4.14 24.68
C VAL A 96 -2.20 3.62 25.29
N SER A 97 -2.12 2.50 25.99
CA SER A 97 -3.16 2.13 26.96
C SER A 97 -2.76 2.67 28.34
N PRO A 98 -3.46 3.67 28.90
CA PRO A 98 -3.36 3.96 30.32
C PRO A 98 -4.17 2.89 31.05
N VAL A 99 -3.49 2.02 31.80
CA VAL A 99 -4.15 1.20 32.82
C VAL A 99 -4.72 2.16 33.87
N PRO A 100 -6.05 2.23 34.09
CA PRO A 100 -6.58 2.90 35.26
C PRO A 100 -6.22 2.04 36.47
N ALA A 101 -5.42 2.61 37.37
CA ALA A 101 -5.23 2.09 38.71
C ALA A 101 -6.58 2.16 39.46
N VAL A 102 -7.12 1.00 39.83
CA VAL A 102 -8.10 0.84 40.90
C VAL A 102 -7.67 -0.35 41.74
#